data_AF-A0A661JGZ1-F1
#
_entry.id   AF-A0A661JGZ1-F1
#
_cell.length_a   1.000
_cell.length_b   1.000
_cell.length_c   1.000
_cell.angle_alpha   90.00
_cell.angle_beta   90.00
_cell.angle_gamma   90.00
#
_symmetry.space_group_name_H-M   'P 1'
#
loop_
_entity.id
_entity.type
_entity.pdbx_description
1 polymer ?
#
loop_
_entity_poly.entity_id
_entity_poly.type
_entity_poly.pdbx_seq_one_letter_code
_entity_poly.pdbx_strand_id
1 'polypeptide(L)' 'MKFKEEGVQVLIGSESRIEGLEMCSLVLSPYGLQDHALGILGVIGPLRMAYSRVVPLVDYTAKVLSHVIETHWRGAL' A
#
# COMPACT_ATOMS: atom_id res chain seq x y z
N MET A 1 -10.11 2.67 8.20
CA MET A 1 -8.95 3.51 7.83
C MET A 1 -9.23 4.12 6.47
N LYS A 2 -9.22 5.45 6.32
CA LYS A 2 -9.40 6.11 5.02
C LYS A 2 -8.02 6.47 4.47
N PHE A 3 -7.63 5.90 3.34
CA PHE A 3 -6.43 6.28 2.62
C PHE A 3 -6.81 7.41 1.68
N LYS A 4 -6.34 8.62 2.02
CA LYS A 4 -6.69 9.86 1.33
C LYS A 4 -5.47 10.53 0.69
N GLU A 5 -4.31 9.88 0.80
CA GLU A 5 -3.03 10.41 0.34
C GLU A 5 -2.54 9.61 -0.86
N GLU A 6 -1.98 10.33 -1.83
CA GLU A 6 -1.29 9.75 -2.96
C GLU A 6 0.06 9.19 -2.48
N GLY A 7 0.34 7.93 -2.83
CA GLY A 7 1.65 7.30 -2.60
C GLY A 7 1.74 6.40 -1.35
N VAL A 8 2.98 6.13 -0.93
CA VAL A 8 3.30 5.15 0.12
C VAL A 8 3.16 5.77 1.50
N GLN A 9 2.44 5.09 2.39
CA GLN A 9 2.37 5.37 3.81
C GLN A 9 3.19 4.36 4.61
N VAL A 10 3.96 4.84 5.59
CA VAL A 10 4.70 4.01 6.52
C VAL A 10 4.14 4.25 7.92
N LEU A 11 3.70 3.18 8.58
CA LEU A 11 3.23 3.19 9.97
C LEU A 11 4.20 2.37 10.82
N ILE A 12 4.64 2.92 11.94
CA ILE A 12 5.61 2.27 12.83
C ILE A 12 4.96 2.01 14.18
N GLY A 13 4.83 0.73 14.52
CA GLY A 13 4.31 0.26 15.80
C GLY A 13 2.91 0.77 16.09
N SER A 14 2.80 1.54 17.16
CA SER A 14 1.53 2.09 17.66
C SER A 14 0.91 3.17 16.78
N GLU A 15 1.61 3.67 15.74
CA GLU A 15 1.04 4.58 14.75
C GLU A 15 -0.11 3.95 13.95
N SER A 16 -0.10 2.63 13.79
CA SER A 16 -1.11 1.92 13.01
C SER A 16 -2.51 2.02 13.59
N ARG A 17 -2.63 2.21 14.92
CA ARG A 17 -3.89 2.13 15.69
C ARG A 17 -4.67 0.82 15.42
N ILE A 18 -3.97 -0.23 14.98
CA ILE A 18 -4.52 -1.57 14.79
C ILE A 18 -4.07 -2.41 15.99
N GLU A 19 -5.03 -2.92 16.75
CA GLU A 19 -4.74 -3.81 17.88
C GLU A 19 -3.95 -5.04 17.43
N GLY A 20 -2.90 -5.36 18.18
CA GLY A 20 -2.01 -6.49 17.91
C GLY A 20 -0.88 -6.23 16.92
N LEU A 21 -0.78 -5.01 16.35
CA LEU A 21 0.30 -4.60 15.45
C LEU A 21 1.26 -3.56 16.08
N GLU A 22 1.22 -3.36 17.39
CA GLU A 22 2.03 -2.36 18.11
C GLU A 22 3.54 -2.61 17.99
N MET A 23 3.93 -3.86 17.70
CA MET A 23 5.32 -4.29 17.51
C MET A 23 5.70 -4.47 16.03
N CYS A 24 4.83 -4.07 15.11
CA CYS A 24 5.04 -4.20 13.67
C CYS A 24 5.11 -2.82 13.00
N SER A 25 5.78 -2.78 11.85
CA SER A 25 5.66 -1.69 10.90
C SER A 25 4.86 -2.13 9.69
N LEU A 26 4.09 -1.20 9.14
CA LEU A 26 3.33 -1.37 7.91
C LEU A 26 3.86 -0.41 6.85
N VAL A 27 4.07 -0.90 5.64
CA VAL A 27 4.35 -0.09 4.44
C VAL A 27 3.22 -0.33 3.46
N LEU A 28 2.43 0.69 3.19
CA LEU A 28 1.13 0.59 2.54
C LEU A 28 1.08 1.52 1.31
N SER A 29 0.47 1.09 0.21
CA SER A 29 0.18 1.92 -0.94
C SER A 29 -1.21 1.60 -1.49
N PRO A 30 -2.04 2.60 -1.79
CA PRO A 30 -3.30 2.37 -2.49
C PRO A 30 -3.02 1.83 -3.90
N TYR A 31 -3.93 1.01 -4.41
CA TYR A 31 -3.97 0.58 -5.82
C TYR A 31 -5.40 0.76 -6.37
N GLY A 32 -5.53 0.99 -7.66
CA GLY A 32 -6.83 1.19 -8.30
C GLY A 32 -6.75 1.97 -9.60
N LEU A 33 -7.83 2.67 -9.92
CA LEU A 33 -7.95 3.54 -11.08
C LEU A 33 -7.51 4.98 -10.69
N GLN A 34 -7.18 5.81 -11.68
CA GLN A 34 -6.67 7.18 -11.46
C GLN A 34 -7.51 7.99 -10.45
N ASP A 35 -8.84 7.91 -10.55
CA ASP A 35 -9.76 8.68 -9.69
C ASP A 35 -10.34 7.88 -8.52
N HIS A 36 -9.96 6.60 -8.38
CA HIS A 36 -10.56 5.71 -7.39
C HIS A 36 -9.63 4.57 -6.95
N ALA A 37 -9.18 4.64 -5.70
CA ALA A 37 -8.51 3.52 -5.05
C ALA A 37 -9.50 2.37 -4.83
N LEU A 38 -9.14 1.17 -5.30
CA LEU A 38 -9.90 -0.06 -5.11
C LEU A 38 -9.52 -0.78 -3.81
N GLY A 39 -8.30 -0.57 -3.33
CA GLY A 39 -7.81 -1.19 -2.11
C GLY A 39 -6.41 -0.72 -1.73
N ILE A 40 -5.81 -1.41 -0.77
CA ILE A 40 -4.45 -1.15 -0.28
C ILE A 40 -3.60 -2.40 -0.43
N LEU A 41 -2.40 -2.23 -0.96
CA LEU A 41 -1.32 -3.21 -0.96
C LEU A 41 -0.35 -2.83 0.17
N GLY A 42 0.21 -3.81 0.88
CA GLY A 42 1.26 -3.50 1.83
C GLY A 42 2.04 -4.67 2.38
N VAL A 43 3.13 -4.32 3.08
CA VAL A 43 4.02 -5.23 3.79
C VAL A 43 3.87 -4.98 5.29
N ILE A 44 3.77 -6.07 6.07
CA ILE A 44 3.83 -6.07 7.52
C ILE A 44 5.16 -6.71 7.93
N GLY A 45 5.91 -6.08 8.82
CA GLY A 45 7.16 -6.64 9.31
C GLY A 45 7.61 -6.03 10.64
N PRO A 46 8.81 -6.35 11.14
CA PRO A 46 9.32 -5.82 12.41
C PRO A 46 9.53 -4.30 12.34
N LEU A 47 9.57 -3.64 13.50
CA LEU A 47 9.81 -2.18 13.65
C LEU A 47 11.07 -1.67 12.94
N ARG A 48 12.05 -2.56 12.69
CA ARG A 48 13.25 -2.25 11.91
C ARG A 48 13.34 -3.22 10.74
N MET A 49 12.92 -2.75 9.57
CA MET A 49 13.09 -3.45 8.29
C MET A 49 13.94 -2.62 7.33
N ALA A 50 14.32 -3.21 6.20
CA ALA A 50 15.05 -2.49 5.15
C ALA A 50 14.12 -1.54 4.37
N TYR A 51 13.70 -0.41 4.96
CA TYR A 51 12.75 0.53 4.37
C TYR A 51 13.16 1.04 2.99
N SER A 52 14.47 1.26 2.77
CA SER A 52 15.02 1.65 1.47
C SER A 52 14.71 0.67 0.34
N ARG A 53 14.43 -0.60 0.67
CA ARG A 53 14.01 -1.63 -0.29
C ARG A 53 12.51 -1.85 -0.27
N VAL A 54 11.89 -1.83 0.91
CA VAL A 54 10.46 -2.15 1.06
C VAL A 54 9.56 -1.05 0.51
N VAL A 55 9.88 0.22 0.76
CA VAL A 55 9.10 1.37 0.25
C VAL A 55 8.99 1.36 -1.28
N PRO A 56 10.09 1.31 -2.06
CA PRO A 56 9.98 1.28 -3.52
C PRO A 56 9.34 0.00 -4.05
N LEU A 57 9.51 -1.13 -3.36
CA LEU A 57 8.87 -2.39 -3.74
C LEU A 57 7.35 -2.27 -3.66
N VAL A 58 6.82 -1.75 -2.55
CA VAL A 58 5.37 -1.59 -2.35
C VAL A 58 4.79 -0.57 -3.33
N ASP A 59 5.46 0.58 -3.53
CA ASP A 59 5.05 1.60 -4.50
C ASP A 59 4.94 1.03 -5.92
N TYR A 60 6.01 0.42 -6.40
CA TYR A 60 6.07 -0.13 -7.75
C TYR A 60 5.02 -1.24 -7.94
N THR A 61 4.88 -2.14 -6.97
CA THR A 61 3.92 -3.24 -7.06
C THR A 61 2.49 -2.73 -7.08
N ALA A 62 2.15 -1.71 -6.28
CA ALA A 62 0.82 -1.09 -6.29
C ALA A 62 0.54 -0.39 -7.63
N LYS A 63 1.53 0.28 -8.23
CA LYS A 63 1.43 0.87 -9.57
C LYS A 63 1.25 -0.18 -10.66
N VAL A 64 2.00 -1.28 -10.63
CA VAL A 64 1.84 -2.39 -11.58
C VAL A 64 0.46 -3.01 -11.46
N LEU A 65 -0.01 -3.28 -10.23
CA LEU A 65 -1.34 -3.82 -9.98
C LEU A 65 -2.43 -2.88 -10.52
N SER A 66 -2.27 -1.58 -10.31
CA SER A 66 -3.17 -0.55 -10.84
C SER A 66 -3.23 -0.59 -12.37
N HIS A 67 -2.08 -0.68 -13.05
CA HIS A 67 -2.02 -0.80 -14.52
C HIS A 67 -2.70 -2.07 -15.02
N VAL A 68 -2.44 -3.23 -14.39
CA VAL A 68 -3.06 -4.50 -14.78
C VAL A 68 -4.58 -4.45 -14.66
N ILE A 69 -5.07 -3.85 -13.57
CA ILE A 69 -6.50 -3.66 -13.34
C ILE A 69 -7.08 -2.71 -14.40
N GLU A 70 -6.43 -1.57 -14.67
CA GLU A 70 -6.89 -0.61 -15.67
C GLU A 70 -6.99 -1.24 -17.07
N THR A 71 -6.02 -2.09 -17.44
CA THR A 71 -6.04 -2.83 -18.71
C THR A 71 -7.20 -3.82 -18.78
N HIS A 72 -7.48 -4.58 -17.72
CA HIS A 72 -8.59 -5.54 -17.71
C HIS A 72 -9.96 -4.85 -17.61
N TRP A 73 -10.05 -3.74 -16.89
CA TRP A 73 -11.27 -2.95 -16.79
C TRP A 73 -11.69 -2.35 -18.14
N ARG A 74 -10.71 -1.91 -18.95
CA ARG A 74 -10.95 -1.45 -20.34
C ARG A 74 -11.48 -2.54 -21.27
N GLY A 75 -11.30 -3.82 -20.95
CA GLY A 75 -11.83 -4.93 -21.75
C GLY A 75 -13.28 -5.33 -21.42
N ALA A 76 -13.89 -4.69 -20.43
CA ALA A 76 -15.28 -4.93 -20.01
C ALA A 76 -16.26 -3.85 -20.52
N LEU A 77 -15.78 -2.88 -21.31
CA LEU A 77 -16.54 -1.90 -22.08
C LEU A 77 -16.42 -2.21 -23.58
#